data_AF-A0A1F8Q1F5-F1
#
_entry.id   AF-A0A1F8Q1F5-F1
#
_cell.length_a   1.000
_cell.length_b   1.000
_cell.length_c   1.000
_cell.angle_alpha   90.00
_cell.angle_beta   90.00
_cell.angle_gamma   90.00
#
_symmetry.space_group_name_H-M   'P 1'
#
loop_
_entity.id
_entity.type
_entity.pdbx_description
1 polymer ?
#
loop_
_entity_poly.entity_id
_entity_poly.type
_entity_poly.pdbx_seq_one_letter_code
_entity_poly.pdbx_strand_id
1 'polypeptide(L)'
;MKLKKKEYTTRAEKQKDFAIGVGIFIGLNVLLWAVLSLAFRLITGITGNMDQVIITYIILMLGCLFYVVPILLNLGIFIYFALTRVWIGWGFLGTFALLILLGILAGIIWSAICFATM
;
A
#
# COMPACT_ATOMS: atom_id res chain seq x y z
N MET A 1 -18.58 8.46 -18.88
CA MET A 1 -17.34 8.51 -19.71
C MET A 1 -17.00 7.08 -20.13
N LYS A 2 -16.88 6.76 -21.43
CA LYS A 2 -16.46 5.41 -21.85
C LYS A 2 -14.96 5.27 -21.59
N LEU A 3 -14.57 4.35 -20.70
CA LEU A 3 -13.18 3.96 -20.49
C LEU A 3 -12.70 3.27 -21.78
N LYS A 4 -11.90 3.96 -22.58
CA LYS A 4 -11.28 3.38 -23.78
C LYS A 4 -9.94 2.76 -23.40
N LYS A 5 -9.73 1.52 -23.83
CA LYS A 5 -8.45 0.83 -23.69
C LYS A 5 -7.40 1.55 -24.54
N LYS A 6 -6.23 1.84 -23.95
CA LYS A 6 -5.11 2.42 -24.71
C LYS A 6 -4.46 1.34 -25.57
N GLU A 7 -4.44 1.55 -26.88
CA GLU A 7 -3.62 0.77 -27.80
C GLU A 7 -2.23 1.40 -27.88
N TYR A 8 -1.20 0.57 -27.74
CA TYR A 8 0.20 1.02 -27.78
C TYR A 8 0.73 0.85 -29.19
N THR A 9 1.26 1.93 -29.77
CA THR A 9 1.89 1.90 -31.11
C THR A 9 3.33 1.41 -31.04
N THR A 10 4.02 1.59 -29.90
CA THR A 10 5.41 1.15 -29.71
C THR A 10 5.63 0.44 -28.38
N ARG A 11 6.61 -0.48 -28.35
CA ARG A 11 7.04 -1.18 -27.13
C ARG A 11 7.64 -0.23 -26.09
N ALA A 12 8.37 0.79 -26.54
CA ALA A 12 8.99 1.78 -25.66
C ALA A 12 7.95 2.60 -24.89
N GLU A 13 6.88 3.04 -25.57
CA GLU A 13 5.77 3.75 -24.92
C GLU A 13 5.07 2.88 -23.88
N LYS A 14 4.85 1.59 -24.21
CA LYS A 14 4.27 0.61 -23.28
C LYS A 14 5.11 0.43 -22.01
N GLN A 15 6.44 0.31 -22.14
CA GLN A 15 7.35 0.15 -21.01
C GLN A 15 7.39 1.42 -20.14
N LYS A 16 7.42 2.60 -20.76
CA LYS A 16 7.40 3.87 -20.03
C LYS A 16 6.12 4.05 -19.25
N ASP A 17 4.96 3.82 -19.87
CA ASP A 17 3.66 3.88 -19.19
C ASP A 17 3.53 2.85 -18.06
N PHE A 18 4.10 1.65 -18.25
CA PHE A 18 4.17 0.63 -17.20
C PHE A 18 4.99 1.09 -16.00
N ALA A 19 6.22 1.58 -16.24
CA ALA A 19 7.11 2.03 -15.18
C ALA A 19 6.53 3.24 -14.41
N ILE A 20 5.91 4.19 -15.12
CA ILE A 20 5.22 5.32 -14.49
C ILE A 20 4.03 4.83 -13.67
N GLY A 21 3.20 3.95 -14.21
CA GLY A 21 2.04 3.40 -13.50
C GLY A 21 2.45 2.72 -12.20
N VAL A 22 3.40 1.78 -12.28
CA VAL A 22 3.93 1.06 -11.10
C VAL A 22 4.62 2.00 -10.12
N GLY A 23 5.41 2.96 -10.62
CA GLY A 23 6.06 3.98 -9.81
C GLY A 23 5.07 4.85 -9.03
N ILE A 24 3.97 5.27 -9.67
CA ILE A 24 2.89 6.01 -9.01
C ILE A 24 2.24 5.14 -7.93
N PHE A 25 1.96 3.86 -8.22
CA PHE A 25 1.38 2.94 -7.24
C PHE A 25 2.28 2.76 -6.00
N ILE A 26 3.58 2.54 -6.21
CA ILE A 26 4.55 2.43 -5.10
C ILE A 26 4.62 3.74 -4.34
N GLY A 27 4.83 4.86 -5.02
CA GLY A 27 4.97 6.18 -4.40
C GLY A 27 3.74 6.57 -3.58
N LEU A 28 2.55 6.28 -4.09
CA LEU A 28 1.29 6.52 -3.39
C LEU A 28 1.16 5.66 -2.14
N ASN A 29 1.51 4.37 -2.21
CA ASN A 29 1.47 3.48 -1.05
C ASN A 29 2.49 3.89 0.02
N VAL A 30 3.71 4.29 -0.38
CA VAL A 30 4.73 4.79 0.55
C VAL A 30 4.26 6.08 1.23
N LEU A 31 3.70 7.01 0.47
CA LEU A 31 3.19 8.28 1.01
C LEU A 31 2.02 8.04 1.95
N LEU A 32 1.07 7.19 1.56
CA LEU A 32 -0.03 6.79 2.43
C LEU A 32 0.48 6.17 3.73
N TRP A 33 1.40 5.21 3.65
CA TRP A 33 1.96 4.58 4.84
C TRP A 33 2.68 5.59 5.75
N ALA A 34 3.45 6.52 5.19
CA ALA A 34 4.14 7.57 5.94
C ALA A 34 3.17 8.50 6.67
N VAL A 35 2.13 8.97 5.97
CA VAL A 35 1.09 9.84 6.54
C VAL A 35 0.33 9.10 7.65
N LEU A 36 -0.04 7.85 7.41
CA LEU A 36 -0.77 7.02 8.37
C LEU A 36 0.06 6.69 9.61
N SER A 37 1.32 6.34 9.43
CA SER A 37 2.27 6.08 10.52
C SER A 37 2.48 7.33 11.38
N LEU A 38 2.63 8.50 10.75
CA LEU A 38 2.75 9.77 11.45
C LEU A 38 1.46 10.11 12.22
N ALA A 39 0.30 10.00 11.58
CA ALA A 39 -1.00 10.25 12.21
C ALA A 39 -1.22 9.33 13.42
N PHE A 40 -0.90 8.04 13.28
CA PHE A 40 -0.99 7.08 14.38
C PHE A 40 -0.09 7.48 15.55
N ARG A 41 1.18 7.83 15.29
CA ARG A 41 2.12 8.28 16.34
C ARG A 41 1.60 9.53 17.08
N LEU A 42 1.11 10.52 16.34
CA LEU A 42 0.55 11.75 16.93
C LEU A 42 -0.65 11.43 17.83
N ILE A 43 -1.54 10.55 17.39
CA ILE A 43 -2.73 10.15 18.16
C ILE A 43 -2.32 9.41 19.43
N THR A 44 -1.37 8.47 19.34
CA THR A 44 -0.84 7.77 20.54
C THR A 44 -0.14 8.71 21.52
N GLY A 45 0.53 9.76 21.03
CA GLY A 45 1.17 10.77 21.88
C GLY A 45 0.18 11.67 22.61
N ILE A 46 -0.96 12.01 21.98
CA ILE A 46 -2.00 12.85 22.58
C ILE A 46 -2.86 12.06 23.57
N THR A 47 -3.08 10.77 23.30
CA THR A 47 -3.96 9.91 24.09
C THR A 47 -3.30 9.29 25.32
N GLY A 48 -2.00 9.49 25.55
CA GLY A 48 -1.25 8.88 26.65
C GLY A 48 -1.75 9.18 28.08
N ASN A 49 -2.59 10.22 28.25
CA ASN A 49 -3.20 10.59 29.54
C ASN A 49 -4.71 10.27 29.62
N MET A 50 -5.28 9.61 28.61
CA MET A 50 -6.70 9.24 28.57
C MET A 50 -6.96 7.88 29.20
N ASP A 51 -8.22 7.62 29.56
CA ASP A 51 -8.65 6.33 30.07
C ASP A 51 -8.45 5.22 29.02
N GLN A 52 -7.92 4.08 29.44
CA GLN A 52 -7.44 2.99 28.57
C GLN A 52 -8.57 2.38 27.72
N VAL A 53 -9.81 2.43 28.22
CA VAL A 53 -11.01 2.02 27.47
C VAL A 53 -11.26 2.97 26.30
N ILE A 54 -11.17 4.28 26.52
CA ILE A 54 -11.40 5.31 25.50
C ILE A 54 -10.31 5.23 24.42
N ILE A 55 -9.05 5.04 24.83
CA ILE A 55 -7.92 4.84 23.90
C ILE A 55 -8.18 3.64 22.99
N THR A 56 -8.67 2.54 23.54
CA THR A 56 -8.92 1.31 22.77
C THR A 56 -10.00 1.53 21.70
N TYR A 57 -11.10 2.22 22.01
CA TYR A 57 -12.14 2.53 21.03
C TYR A 57 -11.66 3.49 19.94
N ILE A 58 -10.87 4.51 20.31
CA ILE A 58 -10.29 5.48 19.37
C ILE A 58 -9.32 4.76 18.42
N ILE A 59 -8.41 3.94 18.94
CA ILE A 59 -7.46 3.16 18.15
C ILE A 59 -8.19 2.16 17.26
N LEU A 60 -9.26 1.51 17.74
CA LEU A 60 -10.04 0.58 16.93
C LEU A 60 -10.73 1.28 15.75
N MET A 61 -11.43 2.39 16.00
CA MET A 61 -12.10 3.14 14.92
C MET A 61 -11.11 3.70 13.91
N LEU A 62 -10.03 4.32 14.39
CA LEU A 62 -9.00 4.86 13.51
C LEU A 62 -8.26 3.74 12.77
N GLY A 63 -7.97 2.62 13.43
CA GLY A 63 -7.35 1.45 12.83
C GLY A 63 -8.19 0.89 11.68
N CYS A 64 -9.51 0.77 11.87
CA CYS A 64 -10.42 0.39 10.79
C CYS A 64 -10.39 1.39 9.64
N LEU A 65 -10.44 2.70 9.92
CA LEU A 65 -10.42 3.73 8.88
C LEU A 65 -9.09 3.71 8.09
N PHE A 66 -7.98 3.58 8.81
CA PHE A 66 -6.62 3.55 8.27
C PHE A 66 -6.32 2.27 7.50
N TYR A 67 -6.99 1.15 7.77
CA TYR A 67 -6.90 -0.05 6.94
C TYR A 67 -7.80 0.02 5.71
N VAL A 68 -9.03 0.49 5.87
CA VAL A 68 -10.04 0.45 4.80
C VAL A 68 -9.73 1.45 3.69
N VAL A 69 -9.31 2.67 4.03
CA VAL A 69 -9.09 3.74 3.03
C VAL A 69 -7.99 3.38 2.02
N PRO A 70 -6.79 2.92 2.43
CA PRO A 70 -5.74 2.53 1.48
C PRO A 70 -6.14 1.33 0.63
N ILE A 71 -6.86 0.36 1.20
CA ILE A 71 -7.33 -0.83 0.47
C ILE A 71 -8.31 -0.42 -0.62
N LEU A 72 -9.32 0.40 -0.28
CA LEU A 72 -10.31 0.88 -1.25
C LEU A 72 -9.66 1.73 -2.35
N LEU A 73 -8.68 2.56 -1.98
CA LEU A 73 -7.97 3.40 -2.94
C LEU A 73 -7.09 2.56 -3.89
N ASN A 74 -6.36 1.58 -3.37
CA ASN A 74 -5.60 0.62 -4.18
C ASN A 74 -6.52 -0.20 -5.09
N LEU A 75 -7.68 -0.64 -4.59
CA LEU A 75 -8.66 -1.39 -5.37
C LEU A 75 -9.23 -0.53 -6.51
N GLY A 76 -9.60 0.73 -6.22
CA GLY A 76 -10.12 1.66 -7.22
C GLY A 76 -9.09 1.95 -8.32
N ILE A 77 -7.84 2.21 -7.93
CA ILE A 77 -6.72 2.41 -8.85
C ILE A 77 -6.48 1.15 -9.69
N PHE A 78 -6.47 -0.03 -9.05
CA PHE A 78 -6.31 -1.30 -9.75
C PHE A 78 -7.42 -1.52 -10.78
N ILE A 79 -8.70 -1.34 -10.41
CA ILE A 79 -9.84 -1.49 -11.34
C ILE A 79 -9.72 -0.49 -12.49
N TYR A 80 -9.41 0.77 -12.20
CA TYR A 80 -9.24 1.80 -13.23
C TYR A 80 -8.15 1.44 -14.24
N PHE A 81 -6.97 1.03 -13.76
CA PHE A 81 -5.86 0.66 -14.63
C PHE A 81 -6.06 -0.70 -15.30
N ALA A 82 -6.73 -1.67 -14.66
CA ALA A 82 -7.11 -2.92 -15.29
C ALA A 82 -8.01 -2.69 -16.50
N LEU A 83 -8.95 -1.74 -16.42
CA LEU A 83 -9.88 -1.43 -17.50
C LEU A 83 -9.28 -0.52 -18.59
N THR A 84 -8.40 0.42 -18.24
CA THR A 84 -7.84 1.38 -19.21
C THR A 84 -6.50 0.94 -19.81
N ARG A 85 -5.64 0.31 -19.00
CA ARG A 85 -4.25 -0.04 -19.32
C ARG A 85 -3.85 -1.34 -18.61
N VAL A 86 -4.41 -2.47 -19.06
CA VAL A 86 -4.27 -3.83 -18.48
C VAL A 86 -2.84 -4.16 -18.02
N TRP A 87 -1.81 -3.79 -18.79
CA TRP A 87 -0.42 -4.06 -18.46
C TRP A 87 0.04 -3.41 -17.16
N ILE A 88 -0.47 -2.22 -16.83
CA ILE A 88 -0.21 -1.55 -15.55
C ILE A 88 -0.86 -2.34 -14.41
N GLY A 89 -2.08 -2.85 -14.61
CA GLY A 89 -2.77 -3.70 -13.62
C GLY A 89 -1.98 -4.96 -13.28
N TRP A 90 -1.40 -5.64 -14.28
CA TRP A 90 -0.48 -6.77 -14.04
C TRP A 90 0.79 -6.34 -13.28
N GLY A 91 1.30 -5.14 -13.57
CA GLY A 91 2.40 -4.53 -12.83
C GLY A 91 2.08 -4.35 -11.34
N PHE A 92 0.86 -3.93 -11.02
CA PHE A 92 0.43 -3.77 -9.61
C PHE A 92 0.38 -5.12 -8.89
N LEU A 93 -0.19 -6.15 -9.51
CA LEU A 93 -0.22 -7.49 -8.94
C LEU A 93 1.19 -8.06 -8.73
N GLY A 94 2.07 -7.90 -9.72
CA GLY A 94 3.47 -8.34 -9.61
C GLY A 94 4.22 -7.61 -8.51
N THR A 95 4.03 -6.29 -8.41
CA THR A 95 4.64 -5.46 -7.35
C THR A 95 4.12 -5.87 -5.97
N PHE A 96 2.82 -6.13 -5.85
CA PHE A 96 2.21 -6.58 -4.61
C PHE A 96 2.74 -7.95 -4.17
N ALA A 97 2.83 -8.92 -5.09
CA ALA A 97 3.41 -10.23 -4.81
C ALA A 97 4.88 -10.14 -4.38
N LEU A 98 5.67 -9.27 -5.03
CA LEU A 98 7.06 -9.03 -4.68
C LEU A 98 7.22 -8.41 -3.29
N LEU A 99 6.35 -7.45 -2.93
CA LEU A 99 6.34 -6.85 -1.59
C LEU A 99 6.01 -7.88 -0.50
N ILE A 100 5.03 -8.76 -0.74
CA ILE A 100 4.72 -9.86 0.19
C ILE A 100 5.92 -10.78 0.37
N LEU A 101 6.56 -11.18 -0.73
CA LEU A 101 7.73 -12.05 -0.68
C LEU A 101 8.87 -11.42 0.14
N LEU A 102 9.18 -10.14 -0.10
CA LEU A 102 10.18 -9.41 0.69
C LEU A 102 9.82 -9.33 2.17
N GLY A 103 8.53 -9.11 2.49
CA GLY A 103 8.05 -9.09 3.87
C GLY A 103 8.23 -10.44 4.58
N ILE A 104 7.93 -11.54 3.90
CA ILE A 104 8.14 -12.91 4.43
C ILE A 104 9.63 -13.15 4.70
N LEU A 105 10.49 -12.83 3.72
CA LEU A 105 11.94 -12.98 3.86
C LEU A 105 12.49 -12.15 5.04
N ALA A 106 12.05 -10.90 5.18
CA ALA A 106 12.43 -10.05 6.29
C ALA A 106 11.97 -10.63 7.64
N GLY A 107 10.76 -11.19 7.71
CA GLY A 107 10.25 -11.87 8.91
C GLY A 107 11.09 -13.09 9.30
N ILE A 108 11.46 -13.93 8.33
CA ILE A 108 12.33 -15.10 8.57
C ILE A 108 13.70 -14.67 9.10
N ILE A 109 14.32 -13.67 8.47
CA ILE A 109 15.63 -13.14 8.91
C ILE A 109 15.53 -12.60 10.33
N TRP A 110 14.50 -11.81 10.63
CA TRP A 110 14.29 -11.24 11.95
C TRP A 110 14.11 -12.32 13.01
N SER A 111 13.28 -13.33 12.75
CA SER A 111 13.11 -14.48 13.65
C SER A 111 14.41 -15.23 13.89
N ALA A 112 15.18 -15.50 12.83
CA ALA A 112 16.48 -16.17 12.95
C ALA A 112 17.47 -15.37 13.82
N ILE A 113 17.52 -14.05 13.65
CA ILE A 113 18.34 -13.17 14.48
C ILE A 113 17.90 -13.26 15.94
N CYS A 114 16.60 -13.11 16.22
CA CYS A 114 16.08 -13.18 17.60
C CYS A 114 16.45 -14.50 18.28
N PHE A 115 16.28 -15.65 17.60
CA PHE A 115 16.64 -16.95 18.15
C PHE A 115 18.15 -17.16 18.29
N ALA A 116 18.98 -16.59 17.42
CA ALA A 116 20.44 -16.68 17.53
C ALA A 116 21.02 -15.79 18.62
N THR A 117 20.30 -14.74 19.02
CA THR A 117 20.68 -13.81 20.11
C THR A 117 20.10 -14.17 21.48
N MET A 118 19.28 -15.22 21.57
CA MET A 118 18.82 -15.83 22.84
C MET A 118 19.80 -16.92 23.28
#